data_AF-A0A1G6EPK3-F1
#
_entry.id   AF-A0A1G6EPK3-F1
#
_cell.length_a   1.000
_cell.length_b   1.000
_cell.length_c   1.000
_cell.angle_alpha   90.00
_cell.angle_beta   90.00
_cell.angle_gamma   90.00
#
_symmetry.space_group_name_H-M   'P 1'
#
loop_
_entity.id
_entity.type
_entity.pdbx_description
1 polymer ?
#
loop_
_entity_poly.entity_id
_entity_poly.type
_entity_poly.pdbx_seq_one_letter_code
_entity_poly.pdbx_strand_id
1 'polypeptide(L)'
;MRYYTDIGQMQMPPGFRYAKIAAQGRPRHEKFDTFYMKHPTMNVGKRAKIFSPFDALKGFSEAVASKEIKYTKRRELCESDCEELNRKIAELAELITDSRAAKAKSITVRVTYYFPCDDPDSEAFMQLGRYVTAEGILMNVDADLGECDGRSDQALHGYSP
;
A
#
# COMPACT_ATOMS: atom_id res chain seq x y z
N MET A 1 43.48 -23.91 10.54
CA MET A 1 42.79 -22.66 10.16
C MET A 1 43.79 -21.79 9.41
N ARG A 2 43.66 -21.61 8.09
CA ARG A 2 44.57 -20.76 7.31
C ARG A 2 43.89 -19.42 7.04
N TYR A 3 44.43 -18.34 7.59
CA TYR A 3 43.98 -16.99 7.28
C TYR A 3 44.56 -16.62 5.91
N TYR A 4 43.69 -16.31 4.95
CA TYR A 4 44.12 -15.74 3.67
C TYR A 4 44.37 -14.24 3.87
N THR A 5 45.57 -13.88 4.31
CA THR A 5 45.99 -12.47 4.48
C THR A 5 46.33 -11.76 3.17
N ASP A 6 46.44 -12.52 2.07
CA ASP A 6 47.14 -12.05 0.87
C ASP A 6 46.21 -11.92 -0.37
N ILE A 7 44.91 -12.23 -0.24
CA ILE A 7 43.96 -12.07 -1.35
C ILE A 7 43.74 -10.58 -1.59
N GLY A 8 44.19 -10.09 -2.76
CA GLY A 8 44.03 -8.70 -3.17
C GLY A 8 45.21 -7.77 -2.85
N GLN A 9 46.31 -8.28 -2.27
CA GLN A 9 47.55 -7.53 -2.15
C GLN A 9 48.40 -7.70 -3.42
N MET A 10 48.41 -6.69 -4.28
CA MET A 10 49.29 -6.65 -5.44
C MET A 10 50.58 -5.92 -5.07
N GLN A 11 51.74 -6.50 -5.38
CA GLN A 11 53.02 -5.79 -5.21
C GLN A 11 53.04 -4.55 -6.11
N MET A 12 53.43 -3.42 -5.55
CA MET A 12 53.46 -2.15 -6.27
C MET A 12 54.46 -2.23 -7.44
N PRO A 13 54.06 -1.93 -8.69
CA PRO A 13 54.95 -1.99 -9.82
C PRO A 13 56.16 -1.05 -9.68
N PRO A 14 57.36 -1.46 -10.14
CA PRO A 14 58.54 -0.60 -10.11
C PRO A 14 58.33 0.64 -10.98
N GLY A 15 58.69 1.81 -10.48
CA GLY A 15 58.52 3.09 -11.19
C GLY A 15 57.09 3.63 -11.24
N PHE A 16 56.17 3.12 -10.41
CA PHE A 16 54.80 3.63 -10.37
C PHE A 16 54.76 5.12 -10.05
N ARG A 17 54.24 5.91 -11.00
CA ARG A 17 54.20 7.39 -10.96
C ARG A 17 53.64 7.95 -9.64
N TYR A 18 52.72 7.24 -9.00
CA TYR A 18 52.04 7.66 -7.78
C TYR A 18 52.44 6.84 -6.55
N ALA A 19 53.60 6.18 -6.55
CA ALA A 19 54.06 5.35 -5.42
C ALA A 19 54.07 6.11 -4.09
N LYS A 20 54.50 7.39 -4.13
CA LYS A 20 54.49 8.27 -2.96
C LYS A 20 53.08 8.51 -2.40
N ILE A 21 52.08 8.70 -3.29
CA ILE A 21 50.69 8.94 -2.89
C ILE A 21 50.05 7.65 -2.37
N ALA A 22 50.32 6.51 -3.03
CA ALA A 22 49.83 5.21 -2.59
C ALA A 22 50.32 4.87 -1.16
N ALA A 23 51.56 5.22 -0.84
CA ALA A 23 52.14 5.02 0.49
C ALA A 23 51.50 5.92 1.58
N GLN A 24 50.93 7.07 1.21
CA GLN A 24 50.23 7.96 2.15
C GLN A 24 48.89 7.38 2.63
N GLY A 25 48.34 6.38 1.93
CA GLY A 25 47.10 5.71 2.30
C GLY A 25 45.83 6.49 1.97
N ARG A 26 44.69 6.04 2.52
CA ARG A 26 43.38 6.67 2.28
C ARG A 26 43.28 7.99 3.06
N PRO A 27 42.78 9.08 2.47
CA PRO A 27 42.48 10.31 3.19
C PRO A 27 41.59 10.04 4.41
N ARG A 28 41.97 10.57 5.57
CA ARG A 28 41.18 10.49 6.80
C ARG A 28 40.60 11.87 7.09
N HIS A 29 39.28 11.94 7.23
CA HIS A 29 38.56 13.15 7.59
C HIS A 29 37.90 12.97 8.96
N GLU A 30 37.93 14.03 9.77
CA GLU A 30 37.24 14.06 11.06
C GLU A 30 35.75 14.43 10.86
N LYS A 31 34.91 14.11 11.86
CA LYS A 31 33.44 14.28 11.80
C LYS A 31 32.96 15.73 11.63
N PHE A 32 33.86 16.71 11.67
CA PHE A 32 33.55 18.14 11.54
C PHE A 32 34.52 18.89 10.63
N ASP A 33 35.34 18.18 9.85
CA ASP A 33 36.14 18.83 8.81
C ASP A 33 35.24 19.36 7.68
N THR A 34 35.68 20.44 7.05
CA THR A 34 35.08 21.06 5.86
C THR A 34 34.69 20.05 4.78
N PHE A 35 35.49 19.01 4.57
CA PHE A 35 35.19 17.93 3.63
C PHE A 35 33.99 17.09 4.08
N TYR A 36 33.95 16.68 5.35
CA TYR A 36 32.87 15.86 5.90
C TYR A 36 31.54 16.62 5.94
N MET A 37 31.57 17.92 6.23
CA MET A 37 30.37 18.78 6.21
C MET A 37 29.77 18.89 4.80
N LYS A 38 30.61 18.93 3.75
CA LYS A 38 30.15 18.96 2.35
C LYS A 38 29.74 17.58 1.83
N HIS A 39 30.36 16.53 2.34
CA HIS A 39 30.17 15.15 1.89
C HIS A 39 29.87 14.20 3.07
N PRO A 40 28.71 14.34 3.73
CA PRO A 40 28.35 13.46 4.83
C PRO A 40 28.20 12.01 4.35
N THR A 41 28.60 11.05 5.19
CA THR A 41 28.47 9.63 4.86
C THR A 41 27.00 9.21 4.80
N MET A 42 26.59 8.55 3.72
CA MET A 42 25.25 7.99 3.62
C MET A 42 25.05 6.83 4.59
N ASN A 43 23.92 6.82 5.31
CA ASN A 43 23.54 5.72 6.20
C ASN A 43 23.43 4.39 5.40
N VAL A 44 23.91 3.29 5.97
CA VAL A 44 23.93 1.95 5.35
C VAL A 44 22.56 1.53 4.82
N GLY A 45 21.47 1.79 5.55
CA GLY A 45 20.11 1.46 5.08
C GLY A 45 19.70 2.21 3.82
N LYS A 46 20.16 3.46 3.65
CA LYS A 46 19.91 4.27 2.44
C LYS A 46 20.80 3.85 1.27
N ARG A 47 21.93 3.17 1.51
CA ARG A 47 22.81 2.67 0.43
C ARG A 47 22.17 1.55 -0.39
N ALA A 48 21.30 0.74 0.21
CA ALA A 48 20.54 -0.28 -0.52
C ALA A 48 19.68 0.34 -1.65
N LYS A 49 19.19 1.58 -1.44
CA LYS A 49 18.44 2.35 -2.44
C LYS A 49 19.24 2.59 -3.73
N ILE A 50 20.57 2.69 -3.64
CA ILE A 50 21.47 2.89 -4.80
C ILE A 50 21.44 1.70 -5.76
N PHE A 51 21.16 0.50 -5.23
CA PHE A 51 21.11 -0.74 -6.01
C PHE A 51 19.68 -1.17 -6.36
N SER A 52 18.68 -0.33 -6.09
CA SER A 52 17.31 -0.63 -6.49
C SER A 52 17.09 -0.19 -7.95
N PRO A 53 17.06 -1.12 -8.92
CA PRO A 53 17.08 -0.78 -10.35
C PRO A 53 15.86 0.02 -10.82
N PHE A 54 14.73 -0.09 -10.10
CA PHE A 54 13.44 0.48 -10.52
C PHE A 54 12.93 1.58 -9.59
N ASP A 55 13.58 1.82 -8.46
CA ASP A 55 13.18 2.87 -7.50
C ASP A 55 13.44 4.29 -8.05
N ALA A 56 14.32 4.41 -9.03
CA ALA A 56 14.52 5.66 -9.79
C ALA A 56 13.37 5.96 -10.77
N LEU A 57 12.51 4.98 -11.08
CA LEU A 57 11.39 5.17 -11.99
C LEU A 57 10.21 5.78 -11.22
N LYS A 58 9.82 7.00 -11.62
CA LYS A 58 8.64 7.67 -11.09
C LYS A 58 7.40 6.79 -11.34
N GLY A 59 6.64 6.50 -10.28
CA GLY A 59 5.42 5.70 -10.36
C GLY A 59 5.62 4.20 -10.29
N PHE A 60 6.86 3.68 -10.18
CA PHE A 60 7.07 2.22 -10.03
C PHE A 60 6.44 1.66 -8.75
N SER A 61 6.60 2.37 -7.62
CA SER A 61 5.97 1.97 -6.35
C SER A 61 4.43 1.99 -6.45
N GLU A 62 3.87 2.97 -7.13
CA GLU A 62 2.42 3.12 -7.34
C GLU A 62 1.89 1.99 -8.23
N ALA A 63 2.61 1.65 -9.31
CA ALA A 63 2.28 0.55 -10.20
C ALA A 63 2.43 -0.84 -9.56
N VAL A 64 3.38 -1.00 -8.62
CA VAL A 64 3.49 -2.22 -7.81
C VAL A 64 2.30 -2.32 -6.86
N ALA A 65 2.00 -1.23 -6.13
CA ALA A 65 0.89 -1.19 -5.19
C ALA A 65 -0.46 -1.44 -5.86
N SER A 66 -0.69 -0.93 -7.07
CA SER A 66 -1.93 -1.20 -7.82
C SER A 66 -2.07 -2.66 -8.22
N LYS A 67 -0.96 -3.33 -8.59
CA LYS A 67 -0.96 -4.76 -8.93
C LYS A 67 -1.05 -5.70 -7.73
N GLU A 68 -0.71 -5.23 -6.53
CA GLU A 68 -0.90 -5.99 -5.29
C GLU A 68 -2.38 -6.08 -4.87
N ILE A 69 -3.26 -5.25 -5.44
CA ILE A 69 -4.70 -5.30 -5.20
C ILE A 69 -5.27 -6.59 -5.80
N LYS A 70 -5.74 -7.49 -4.93
CA LYS A 70 -6.42 -8.72 -5.34
C LYS A 70 -7.89 -8.44 -5.59
N TYR A 71 -8.30 -8.43 -6.85
CA TYR A 71 -9.70 -8.34 -7.23
C TYR A 71 -10.39 -9.70 -7.11
N THR A 72 -11.59 -9.72 -6.54
CA THR A 72 -12.41 -10.91 -6.31
C THR A 72 -13.79 -10.71 -6.92
N LYS A 73 -14.47 -11.81 -7.27
CA LYS A 73 -15.86 -11.76 -7.72
C LYS A 73 -16.77 -11.28 -6.58
N ARG A 74 -17.82 -10.54 -6.93
CA ARG A 74 -18.87 -10.16 -5.97
C ARG A 74 -19.50 -11.44 -5.41
N ARG A 75 -19.50 -11.56 -4.08
CA ARG A 75 -20.23 -12.58 -3.35
C ARG A 75 -21.73 -12.29 -3.45
N GLU A 76 -22.48 -13.25 -3.94
CA GLU A 76 -23.93 -13.27 -3.80
C GLU A 76 -24.27 -13.61 -2.35
N LEU A 77 -25.10 -12.78 -1.71
CA LEU A 77 -25.61 -13.06 -0.37
C LEU A 77 -26.78 -14.03 -0.52
N CYS A 78 -26.80 -15.08 0.31
CA CYS A 78 -27.98 -15.94 0.36
C CYS A 78 -29.14 -15.20 1.05
N GLU A 79 -30.37 -15.70 0.87
CA GLU A 79 -31.58 -15.11 1.46
C GLU A 79 -31.45 -14.93 2.99
N SER A 80 -30.94 -15.94 3.69
CA SER A 80 -30.67 -15.87 5.14
C SER A 80 -29.66 -14.77 5.51
N ASP A 81 -28.58 -14.60 4.73
CA ASP A 81 -27.57 -13.57 4.99
C ASP A 81 -28.14 -12.16 4.74
N CYS A 82 -28.97 -12.02 3.70
CA CYS A 82 -29.68 -10.78 3.39
C CYS A 82 -30.66 -10.41 4.52
N GLU A 83 -31.47 -11.36 4.99
CA GLU A 83 -32.41 -11.15 6.09
C GLU A 83 -31.70 -10.73 7.37
N GLU A 84 -30.60 -11.40 7.71
CA GLU A 84 -29.77 -11.01 8.86
C GLU A 84 -29.20 -9.60 8.72
N LEU A 85 -28.76 -9.23 7.52
CA LEU A 85 -28.19 -7.91 7.26
C LEU A 85 -29.27 -6.83 7.36
N ASN A 86 -30.44 -7.05 6.74
CA ASN A 86 -31.59 -6.16 6.82
C ASN A 86 -32.05 -5.98 8.27
N ARG A 87 -32.12 -7.07 9.05
CA ARG A 87 -32.45 -7.01 10.47
C ARG A 87 -31.46 -6.15 11.25
N LYS A 88 -30.15 -6.34 11.04
CA LYS A 88 -29.10 -5.54 11.72
C LYS A 88 -29.18 -4.06 11.34
N ILE A 89 -29.47 -3.75 10.07
CA ILE A 89 -29.65 -2.38 9.60
C ILE A 89 -30.89 -1.74 10.24
N ALA A 90 -32.00 -2.48 10.34
CA ALA A 90 -33.22 -2.02 11.00
C ALA A 90 -32.99 -1.75 12.50
N GLU A 91 -32.31 -2.66 13.21
CA GLU A 91 -31.92 -2.46 14.61
C GLU A 91 -31.06 -1.19 14.78
N LEU A 92 -30.13 -0.92 13.85
CA LEU A 92 -29.32 0.31 13.86
C LEU A 92 -30.14 1.56 13.55
N ALA A 93 -31.12 1.49 12.64
CA ALA A 93 -32.00 2.60 12.31
C ALA A 93 -32.91 2.99 13.50
N GLU A 94 -33.46 2.01 14.22
CA GLU A 94 -34.23 2.27 15.44
C GLU A 94 -33.39 2.92 16.55
N LEU A 95 -32.10 2.56 16.64
CA LEU A 95 -31.20 3.13 17.62
C LEU A 95 -30.75 4.56 17.26
N ILE A 96 -30.74 4.90 15.97
CA ILE A 96 -30.27 6.17 15.40
C ILE A 96 -31.45 6.90 14.75
N THR A 97 -32.42 7.32 15.56
CA THR A 97 -33.56 8.11 15.09
C THR A 97 -33.17 9.55 14.73
N ASP A 98 -32.19 10.11 15.43
CA ASP A 98 -31.73 11.49 15.27
C ASP A 98 -30.20 11.59 15.33
N SER A 99 -29.62 12.51 14.55
CA SER A 99 -28.17 12.77 14.55
C SER A 99 -27.63 13.19 15.92
N ARG A 100 -28.47 13.80 16.78
CA ARG A 100 -28.11 14.13 18.17
C ARG A 100 -28.06 12.90 19.07
N ALA A 101 -29.00 11.97 18.89
CA ALA A 101 -29.03 10.70 19.62
C ALA A 101 -27.87 9.80 19.19
N ALA A 102 -27.51 9.80 17.90
CA ALA A 102 -26.34 9.10 17.37
C ALA A 102 -25.04 9.54 18.06
N LYS A 103 -24.85 10.85 18.22
CA LYS A 103 -23.66 11.42 18.87
C LYS A 103 -23.60 11.08 20.38
N ALA A 104 -24.74 10.97 21.04
CA ALA A 104 -24.81 10.59 22.46
C ALA A 104 -24.52 9.09 22.69
N LYS A 105 -24.95 8.22 21.77
CA LYS A 105 -24.73 6.76 21.84
C LYS A 105 -23.39 6.32 21.26
N SER A 106 -22.77 7.14 20.39
CA SER A 106 -21.45 6.91 19.77
C SER A 106 -21.23 5.49 19.27
N ILE A 107 -22.19 4.97 18.49
CA ILE A 107 -22.16 3.60 17.98
C ILE A 107 -21.07 3.49 16.91
N THR A 108 -20.09 2.62 17.12
CA THR A 108 -19.01 2.35 16.15
C THR A 108 -19.36 1.11 15.34
N VAL A 109 -19.35 1.22 14.02
CA VAL A 109 -19.67 0.10 13.12
C VAL A 109 -18.55 -0.11 12.12
N ARG A 110 -18.37 -1.38 11.76
CA ARG A 110 -17.44 -1.85 10.74
C ARG A 110 -18.26 -2.42 9.59
N VAL A 111 -18.24 -1.75 8.44
CA VAL A 111 -18.99 -2.14 7.25
C VAL A 111 -18.01 -2.62 6.19
N THR A 112 -18.25 -3.81 5.65
CA THR A 112 -17.49 -4.32 4.50
C THR A 112 -18.39 -4.34 3.28
N TYR A 113 -18.02 -3.59 2.24
CA TYR A 113 -18.82 -3.46 1.03
C TYR A 113 -17.97 -3.76 -0.22
N TYR A 114 -18.66 -4.19 -1.27
CA TYR A 114 -18.04 -4.48 -2.56
C TYR A 114 -17.91 -3.20 -3.38
N PHE A 115 -16.71 -2.92 -3.87
CA PHE A 115 -16.42 -1.81 -4.76
C PHE A 115 -15.91 -2.35 -6.10
N PRO A 116 -16.67 -2.20 -7.21
CA PRO A 116 -16.22 -2.66 -8.52
C PRO A 116 -14.95 -1.93 -8.96
N CYS A 117 -14.12 -2.59 -9.77
CA CYS A 117 -12.95 -1.94 -10.37
C CYS A 117 -13.40 -0.93 -11.44
N ASP A 118 -13.05 0.34 -11.24
CA ASP A 118 -13.39 1.46 -12.14
C ASP A 118 -12.23 1.83 -13.09
N ASP A 119 -11.10 1.12 -13.00
CA ASP A 119 -9.91 1.37 -13.82
C ASP A 119 -10.03 0.68 -15.18
N PRO A 120 -10.17 1.41 -16.31
CA PRO A 120 -10.41 0.81 -17.63
C PRO A 120 -9.23 -0.04 -18.15
N ASP A 121 -8.02 0.27 -17.72
CA ASP A 121 -6.79 -0.43 -18.12
C ASP A 121 -6.56 -1.73 -17.33
N SER A 122 -7.40 -2.02 -16.34
CA SER A 122 -7.30 -3.21 -15.51
C SER A 122 -8.08 -4.38 -16.13
N GLU A 123 -7.49 -5.58 -16.14
CA GLU A 123 -8.20 -6.82 -16.53
C GLU A 123 -9.43 -7.09 -15.66
N ALA A 124 -9.48 -6.50 -14.46
CA ALA A 124 -10.59 -6.60 -13.52
C ALA A 124 -11.75 -5.63 -13.81
N PHE A 125 -11.59 -4.71 -14.78
CA PHE A 125 -12.58 -3.68 -15.10
C PHE A 125 -13.97 -4.27 -15.31
N MET A 126 -14.95 -3.79 -14.53
CA MET A 126 -16.36 -4.20 -14.56
C MET A 126 -16.68 -5.69 -14.30
N GLN A 127 -15.68 -6.58 -14.23
CA GLN A 127 -15.85 -8.01 -13.97
C GLN A 127 -15.57 -8.38 -12.52
N LEU A 128 -14.59 -7.72 -11.91
CA LEU A 128 -14.13 -7.98 -10.55
C LEU A 128 -14.08 -6.67 -9.75
N GLY A 129 -13.99 -6.82 -8.44
CA GLY A 129 -13.96 -5.69 -7.53
C GLY A 129 -13.20 -6.06 -6.27
N ARG A 130 -13.20 -5.15 -5.31
CA ARG A 130 -12.54 -5.35 -4.03
C ARG A 130 -13.51 -5.14 -2.89
N TYR A 131 -13.28 -5.84 -1.79
CA TYR A 131 -13.97 -5.57 -0.55
C TYR A 131 -13.21 -4.51 0.22
N VAL A 132 -13.89 -3.40 0.49
CA VAL A 132 -13.35 -2.31 1.32
C VAL A 132 -14.06 -2.36 2.66
N THR A 133 -13.29 -2.30 3.73
CA THR A 133 -13.83 -2.23 5.08
C THR A 133 -13.67 -0.80 5.59
N ALA A 134 -14.80 -0.17 5.90
CA ALA A 134 -14.85 1.14 6.55
C ALA A 134 -15.24 0.95 8.02
N GLU A 135 -14.57 1.69 8.90
CA GLU A 135 -14.84 1.73 10.33
C GLU A 135 -15.11 3.17 10.74
N GLY A 136 -16.15 3.38 11.53
CA GLY A 136 -16.50 4.74 11.95
C GLY A 136 -17.70 4.80 12.88
N ILE A 137 -17.93 6.00 13.40
CA ILE A 137 -19.12 6.30 14.19
C ILE A 137 -20.29 6.49 13.23
N LEU A 138 -21.38 5.75 13.46
CA LEU A 138 -22.60 5.93 12.68
C LEU A 138 -23.30 7.22 13.09
N MET A 139 -23.55 8.08 12.10
CA MET A 139 -24.23 9.36 12.27
C MET A 139 -25.67 9.34 11.77
N ASN A 140 -25.92 8.57 10.73
CA ASN A 140 -27.23 8.40 10.11
C ASN A 140 -27.31 7.02 9.45
N VAL A 141 -28.51 6.46 9.37
CA VAL A 141 -28.84 5.24 8.63
C VAL A 141 -30.01 5.57 7.73
N ASP A 142 -29.81 5.47 6.42
CA ASP A 142 -30.88 5.63 5.44
C ASP A 142 -31.42 4.23 5.10
N ALA A 143 -32.62 3.91 5.59
CA ALA A 143 -33.23 2.59 5.43
C ALA A 143 -33.94 2.43 4.07
N ASP A 144 -34.21 3.53 3.36
CA ASP A 144 -35.06 3.53 2.16
C ASP A 144 -34.26 3.19 0.88
N LEU A 145 -32.93 3.26 0.94
CA LEU A 145 -32.04 3.10 -0.22
C LEU A 145 -31.54 1.67 -0.46
N GLY A 146 -31.82 0.71 0.42
CA GLY A 146 -31.10 -0.57 0.37
C GLY A 146 -31.73 -1.71 1.12
N GLU A 147 -32.90 -2.17 0.66
CA GLU A 147 -33.34 -3.52 0.99
C GLU A 147 -32.43 -4.51 0.24
N CYS A 148 -31.76 -5.40 0.97
CA CYS A 148 -31.01 -6.48 0.33
C CYS A 148 -31.98 -7.50 -0.27
N ASP A 149 -32.45 -7.25 -1.48
CA ASP A 149 -33.17 -8.24 -2.26
C ASP A 149 -32.20 -9.36 -2.64
N GLY A 150 -32.37 -10.55 -2.07
CA GLY A 150 -31.62 -11.77 -2.42
C GLY A 150 -31.84 -12.23 -3.87
N ARG A 151 -32.55 -11.44 -4.69
CA ARG A 151 -32.63 -11.65 -6.13
C ARG A 151 -31.34 -11.11 -6.73
N SER A 152 -30.56 -12.04 -7.27
CA SER A 152 -29.49 -11.75 -8.23
C SER A 152 -30.11 -11.06 -9.46
N ASP A 153 -30.34 -9.74 -9.37
CA ASP A 153 -30.83 -8.97 -10.49
C ASP A 153 -29.70 -8.85 -11.52
N GLN A 154 -29.88 -9.66 -12.58
CA GLN A 154 -29.35 -9.41 -13.90
C GLN A 154 -29.80 -8.01 -14.35
N ALA A 155 -28.98 -7.00 -14.11
CA ALA A 155 -29.13 -5.66 -14.67
C ALA A 155 -27.71 -5.05 -14.69
N LEU A 156 -27.08 -4.61 -15.78
CA LEU A 156 -27.55 -4.16 -17.08
C LEU A 156 -26.41 -4.40 -18.11
N HIS A 157 -26.59 -5.30 -19.07
CA HIS A 157 -25.90 -5.17 -20.36
C HIS A 157 -26.70 -4.16 -21.18
N GLY A 158 -26.31 -2.90 -21.08
CA GLY A 158 -27.02 -1.79 -21.74
C GLY A 158 -26.18 -0.54 -21.83
N TYR A 159 -24.92 -0.67 -22.26
CA TYR A 159 -24.16 0.45 -22.80
C TYR A 159 -23.72 0.13 -24.22
N SER A 160 -24.29 0.87 -25.17
CA SER A 160 -23.75 1.12 -26.51
C SER A 160 -24.50 2.31 -27.12
N PRO A 161 -23.89 3.04 -28.05
CA PRO A 161 -22.57 3.69 -28.03
C PRO A 161 -22.67 5.19 -27.70
#